data_AF-A0A7V4LFV8-F1
#
_entry.id   AF-A0A7V4LFV8-F1
#
_cell.length_a   1.000
_cell.length_b   1.000
_cell.length_c   1.000
_cell.angle_alpha   90.00
_cell.angle_beta   90.00
_cell.angle_gamma   90.00
#
_symmetry.space_group_name_H-M   'P 1'
#
loop_
_entity.id
_entity.type
_entity.pdbx_description
1 polymer ?
#
loop_
_entity_poly.entity_id
_entity_poly.type
_entity_poly.pdbx_seq_one_letter_code
_entity_poly.pdbx_strand_id
1 'polypeptide(L)'
;MRGVLGLAAVAALGAGLSCVITSDDNQPTCGPSNCTGCCIGNLCQGGGSVSACGAGGGVCRSCAAGQSCVDGACVGGATCNASTCGGCCVGNVCVNPPTDAACGSYGSTCLDCAAVGQVCSGGACTGGTPACGPTNCAGCCVGNVCVASPTDAACGSYGSTCLDCAAAGQFCNLGACVNPQWCFGSTCYEAGGSCDFYDDQDCFNRTQAWWCSPDGYVYLNDCITQCTPTGMPYACCGWDPTRGDDACLCCAEATCGGFSCHP
;
A
#
# COMPACT_ATOMS: atom_id res chain seq x y z
N MET A 1 -32.79 76.40 -18.43
CA MET A 1 -31.99 75.91 -19.57
C MET A 1 -31.05 74.83 -19.06
N ARG A 2 -31.14 73.62 -19.64
CA ARG A 2 -30.17 72.49 -19.67
C ARG A 2 -29.74 71.91 -18.30
N GLY A 3 -29.72 70.61 -18.05
CA GLY A 3 -29.70 69.46 -18.96
C GLY A 3 -30.20 68.15 -18.30
N VAL A 4 -30.42 67.19 -19.18
CA VAL A 4 -31.12 65.91 -19.01
C VAL A 4 -30.10 64.76 -18.94
N LEU A 5 -30.60 63.57 -18.56
CA LEU A 5 -30.08 62.20 -18.70
C LEU A 5 -29.46 61.61 -17.41
N GLY A 6 -29.91 60.47 -16.89
CA GLY A 6 -30.93 59.55 -17.38
C GLY A 6 -30.81 58.18 -16.70
N LEU A 7 -31.95 57.69 -16.20
CA LEU A 7 -32.49 56.32 -16.13
C LEU A 7 -31.54 55.18 -15.67
N ALA A 8 -31.76 54.59 -14.48
CA ALA A 8 -32.73 53.51 -14.15
C ALA A 8 -32.14 52.10 -14.39
N ALA A 9 -32.39 51.05 -13.61
CA ALA A 9 -32.98 50.79 -12.29
C ALA A 9 -32.84 49.26 -12.10
N VAL A 10 -32.55 48.72 -10.91
CA VAL A 10 -33.12 47.43 -10.47
C VAL A 10 -33.21 47.42 -8.94
N ALA A 11 -34.43 47.17 -8.45
CA ALA A 11 -34.80 47.04 -7.06
C ALA A 11 -34.45 45.67 -6.48
N ALA A 12 -34.06 45.61 -5.19
CA ALA A 12 -34.23 44.42 -4.37
C ALA A 12 -34.23 44.78 -2.86
N LEU A 13 -35.45 44.77 -2.30
CA LEU A 13 -35.81 44.20 -0.98
C LEU A 13 -35.00 44.65 0.25
N GLY A 14 -35.53 45.68 0.93
CA GLY A 14 -35.80 45.67 2.37
C GLY A 14 -34.68 45.22 3.31
N ALA A 15 -33.62 46.02 3.42
CA ALA A 15 -32.76 46.04 4.61
C ALA A 15 -32.71 47.48 5.13
N GLY A 16 -33.19 47.67 6.35
CA GLY A 16 -33.21 48.97 7.00
C GLY A 16 -33.38 48.84 8.50
N LEU A 17 -32.81 47.79 9.11
CA LEU A 17 -32.40 47.90 10.50
C LEU A 17 -31.26 48.92 10.48
N SER A 18 -31.61 50.19 10.66
CA SER A 18 -30.66 51.26 10.82
C SER A 18 -29.92 50.95 12.12
N CYS A 19 -28.78 50.26 12.04
CA CYS A 19 -27.77 50.38 13.07
C CYS A 19 -27.33 51.84 13.00
N VAL A 20 -27.95 52.66 13.83
CA VAL A 20 -27.47 54.00 14.09
C VAL A 20 -26.07 53.81 14.64
N ILE A 21 -25.05 54.07 13.81
CA ILE A 21 -23.72 54.38 14.30
C ILE A 21 -23.90 55.77 14.90
N THR A 22 -24.41 55.88 16.13
CA THR A 22 -24.13 57.09 16.89
C THR A 22 -22.64 57.03 17.13
N SER A 23 -21.91 57.94 16.50
CA SER A 23 -20.63 58.39 17.01
C SER A 23 -20.92 59.15 18.31
N ASP A 24 -21.49 58.48 19.31
CA ASP A 24 -21.44 58.94 20.68
C ASP A 24 -20.00 58.71 21.11
N ASP A 25 -19.26 59.79 21.33
CA ASP A 25 -17.95 59.85 22.03
C ASP A 25 -18.05 59.36 23.50
N ASN A 26 -19.00 58.49 23.79
CA ASN A 26 -19.31 57.93 25.10
C ASN A 26 -19.59 56.42 24.99
N GLN A 27 -18.91 55.71 24.09
CA GLN A 27 -18.74 54.27 24.25
C GLN A 27 -17.96 54.06 25.56
N PRO A 28 -18.56 53.44 26.59
CA PRO A 28 -17.89 53.28 27.88
C PRO A 28 -16.61 52.50 27.64
N THR A 29 -15.48 53.08 28.02
CA THR A 29 -14.16 52.44 27.93
C THR A 29 -14.26 51.04 28.51
N CYS A 30 -13.83 50.04 27.74
CA CYS A 30 -13.87 48.64 28.18
C CYS A 30 -13.10 48.50 29.49
N GLY A 31 -13.73 47.88 30.49
CA GLY A 31 -13.14 47.73 31.81
C GLY A 31 -13.97 46.80 32.71
N PRO A 32 -13.57 46.69 33.98
CA PRO A 32 -14.22 45.76 34.92
C PRO A 32 -15.70 46.02 35.17
N SER A 33 -16.17 47.25 34.92
CA SER A 33 -17.57 47.65 35.12
C SER A 33 -18.51 47.16 34.02
N ASN A 34 -18.00 46.80 32.83
CA ASN A 34 -18.81 46.47 31.66
C ASN A 34 -18.31 45.25 30.86
N CYS A 35 -17.23 44.59 31.29
CA CYS A 35 -16.68 43.42 30.62
C CYS A 35 -16.30 42.32 31.62
N THR A 36 -16.92 41.15 31.51
CA THR A 36 -16.59 39.97 32.33
C THR A 36 -15.36 39.22 31.82
N GLY A 37 -15.06 39.33 30.52
CA GLY A 37 -13.85 38.79 29.87
C GLY A 37 -12.68 39.77 29.90
N CYS A 38 -12.10 40.10 28.75
CA CYS A 38 -10.96 41.02 28.66
C CYS A 38 -11.12 42.04 27.51
N CYS A 39 -10.30 43.09 27.51
CA CYS A 39 -10.40 44.22 26.59
C CYS A 39 -9.29 44.21 25.52
N ILE A 40 -9.68 44.38 24.25
CA ILE A 40 -8.79 44.77 23.14
C ILE A 40 -9.22 46.18 22.69
N GLY A 41 -8.47 47.20 23.08
CA GLY A 41 -8.93 48.58 22.96
C GLY A 41 -10.22 48.78 23.78
N ASN A 42 -11.26 49.38 23.18
CA ASN A 42 -12.58 49.54 23.79
C ASN A 42 -13.54 48.38 23.54
N LEU A 43 -13.08 47.26 22.94
CA LEU A 43 -13.92 46.09 22.65
C LEU A 43 -13.76 45.01 23.72
N CYS A 44 -14.87 44.62 24.36
CA CYS A 44 -14.93 43.49 25.28
C CYS A 44 -14.93 42.17 24.50
N GLN A 45 -13.94 41.32 24.78
CA GLN A 45 -13.81 39.96 24.28
C GLN A 45 -14.25 38.97 25.34
N GLY A 46 -14.74 37.80 24.91
CA GLY A 46 -15.19 36.73 25.82
C GLY A 46 -14.09 36.13 26.70
N GLY A 47 -12.81 36.41 26.42
CA GLY A 47 -11.70 36.09 27.33
C GLY A 47 -11.29 34.62 27.39
N GLY A 48 -11.92 33.73 26.61
CA GLY A 48 -11.64 32.29 26.58
C GLY A 48 -10.84 31.80 25.36
N SER A 49 -10.35 32.70 24.51
CA SER A 49 -9.61 32.33 23.30
C SER A 49 -8.10 32.45 23.48
N VAL A 50 -7.33 31.66 22.73
CA VAL A 50 -5.85 31.70 22.77
C VAL A 50 -5.30 33.06 22.32
N SER A 51 -5.94 33.72 21.36
CA SER A 51 -5.50 35.05 20.89
C SER A 51 -5.99 36.21 21.76
N ALA A 52 -7.03 36.00 22.57
CA ALA A 52 -7.62 37.00 23.47
C ALA A 52 -8.05 36.35 24.80
N CYS A 53 -7.06 36.09 25.66
CA CYS A 53 -7.22 35.47 26.97
C CYS A 53 -7.18 36.51 28.09
N GLY A 54 -8.11 36.41 29.03
CA GLY A 54 -8.20 37.31 30.18
C GLY A 54 -9.60 37.34 30.79
N ALA A 55 -9.73 37.83 32.02
CA ALA A 55 -11.00 37.96 32.72
C ALA A 55 -11.08 39.28 33.51
N GLY A 56 -12.28 39.65 33.95
CA GLY A 56 -12.52 40.78 34.85
C GLY A 56 -12.32 42.16 34.23
N GLY A 57 -12.43 42.29 32.91
CA GLY A 57 -12.31 43.56 32.20
C GLY A 57 -10.88 44.11 32.15
N GLY A 58 -9.88 43.26 32.41
CA GLY A 58 -8.47 43.58 32.18
C GLY A 58 -8.08 43.49 30.70
N VAL A 59 -6.84 43.81 30.35
CA VAL A 59 -6.34 43.74 28.97
C VAL A 59 -6.21 42.28 28.51
N CYS A 60 -6.72 41.96 27.31
CA CYS A 60 -6.54 40.63 26.71
C CYS A 60 -5.07 40.39 26.35
N ARG A 61 -4.61 39.16 26.56
CA ARG A 61 -3.30 38.71 26.09
C ARG A 61 -3.44 37.51 25.15
N SER A 62 -2.51 37.36 24.21
CA SER A 62 -2.38 36.12 23.48
C SER A 62 -1.54 35.14 24.29
N CYS A 63 -2.01 33.91 24.42
CA CYS A 63 -1.25 32.84 25.05
C CYS A 63 -0.15 32.35 24.09
N ALA A 64 0.99 31.92 24.65
CA ALA A 64 2.10 31.43 23.86
C ALA A 64 1.76 30.10 23.16
N ALA A 65 2.56 29.71 22.16
CA ALA A 65 2.37 28.43 21.48
C ALA A 65 2.39 27.26 22.49
N GLY A 66 1.38 26.39 22.44
CA GLY A 66 1.21 25.28 23.39
C GLY A 66 0.47 25.63 24.69
N GLN A 67 -0.06 26.86 24.81
CA GLN A 67 -0.92 27.28 25.91
C GLN A 67 -2.40 27.33 25.49
N SER A 68 -3.29 27.06 26.44
CA SER A 68 -4.73 27.24 26.32
C SER A 68 -5.18 28.35 27.27
N CYS A 69 -6.25 29.06 26.93
CA CYS A 69 -6.88 29.99 27.86
C CYS A 69 -7.92 29.25 28.71
N VAL A 70 -7.67 29.12 30.01
CA VAL A 70 -8.60 28.52 30.97
C VAL A 70 -8.86 29.53 32.08
N ASP A 71 -10.13 29.84 32.32
CA ASP A 71 -10.59 30.81 33.32
C ASP A 71 -9.89 32.19 33.24
N GLY A 72 -9.61 32.64 32.01
CA GLY A 72 -8.94 33.94 31.76
C GLY A 72 -7.44 33.94 32.04
N ALA A 73 -6.83 32.77 32.26
CA ALA A 73 -5.39 32.60 32.41
C ALA A 73 -4.84 31.72 31.28
N CYS A 74 -3.69 32.12 30.74
CA CYS A 74 -2.94 31.25 29.85
C CYS A 74 -2.30 30.13 30.67
N VAL A 75 -2.83 28.92 30.52
CA VAL A 75 -2.36 27.71 31.17
C VAL A 75 -1.72 26.77 30.15
N GLY A 76 -0.79 25.93 30.58
CA GLY A 76 0.07 25.17 29.67
C GLY A 76 1.27 26.00 29.18
N GLY A 77 2.08 25.45 28.28
CA GLY A 77 3.33 26.06 27.81
C GLY A 77 4.57 25.77 28.65
N ALA A 78 4.45 24.98 29.72
CA ALA A 78 5.59 24.19 30.17
C ALA A 78 5.86 23.12 29.10
N THR A 79 7.13 22.84 28.81
CA THR A 79 7.58 21.75 27.94
C THR A 79 6.63 20.56 28.10
N CYS A 80 6.03 20.11 27.00
CA CYS A 80 5.09 19.00 27.08
C CYS A 80 5.80 17.80 27.71
N ASN A 81 5.29 17.34 28.85
CA ASN A 81 5.92 16.34 29.69
C ASN A 81 4.87 15.65 30.59
N ALA A 82 5.33 14.70 31.40
CA ALA A 82 4.46 13.89 32.25
C ALA A 82 3.62 14.66 33.29
N SER A 83 4.07 15.84 33.74
CA SER A 83 3.31 16.63 34.72
C SER A 83 2.28 17.56 34.08
N THR A 84 2.33 17.73 32.75
CA THR A 84 1.53 18.73 32.02
C THR A 84 0.61 18.12 30.97
N CYS A 85 0.82 16.86 30.60
CA CYS A 85 0.05 16.17 29.58
C CYS A 85 -0.31 14.74 30.01
N GLY A 86 -1.61 14.45 30.13
CA GLY A 86 -2.09 13.08 30.39
C GLY A 86 -1.95 12.14 29.18
N GLY A 87 -1.93 12.71 27.97
CA GLY A 87 -1.72 11.99 26.70
C GLY A 87 -0.26 12.05 26.25
N CYS A 88 0.01 12.43 25.00
CA CYS A 88 1.36 12.46 24.42
C CYS A 88 1.71 13.82 23.81
N CYS A 89 2.97 14.00 23.44
CA CYS A 89 3.57 15.24 22.99
C CYS A 89 4.00 15.17 21.52
N VAL A 90 3.49 16.10 20.71
CA VAL A 90 4.03 16.43 19.39
C VAL A 90 4.81 17.74 19.52
N GLY A 91 6.11 17.64 19.74
CA GLY A 91 6.91 18.78 20.21
C GLY A 91 6.42 19.25 21.59
N ASN A 92 6.04 20.53 21.70
CA ASN A 92 5.47 21.09 22.94
C ASN A 92 3.92 21.07 22.96
N VAL A 93 3.26 20.45 21.98
CA VAL A 93 1.80 20.35 21.92
C VAL A 93 1.36 19.05 22.57
N CYS A 94 0.52 19.16 23.60
CA CYS A 94 -0.13 18.00 24.24
C CYS A 94 -1.35 17.55 23.43
N VAL A 95 -1.37 16.27 23.06
CA VAL A 95 -2.52 15.59 22.47
C VAL A 95 -3.22 14.79 23.56
N ASN A 96 -4.41 15.25 23.96
CA ASN A 96 -5.24 14.60 24.98
C ASN A 96 -6.74 14.87 24.68
N PRO A 97 -7.58 13.83 24.48
CA PRO A 97 -7.26 12.41 24.52
C PRO A 97 -6.31 11.96 23.38
N PRO A 98 -5.52 10.89 23.57
CA PRO A 98 -4.70 10.29 22.51
C PRO A 98 -5.53 9.83 21.31
N THR A 99 -4.90 9.76 20.14
CA THR A 99 -5.52 9.30 18.87
C THR A 99 -4.67 8.25 18.17
N ASP A 100 -5.20 7.55 17.17
CA ASP A 100 -4.42 6.56 16.40
C ASP A 100 -3.20 7.17 15.70
N ALA A 101 -3.27 8.43 15.25
CA ALA A 101 -2.15 9.14 14.63
C ALA A 101 -1.21 9.83 15.65
N ALA A 102 -1.62 9.90 16.92
CA ALA A 102 -0.85 10.53 17.99
C ALA A 102 -1.18 9.85 19.33
N CYS A 103 -0.57 8.68 19.53
CA CYS A 103 -0.78 7.80 20.65
C CYS A 103 0.35 7.89 21.68
N GLY A 104 -0.02 7.86 22.95
CA GLY A 104 0.91 7.82 24.07
C GLY A 104 0.21 8.23 25.35
N SER A 105 0.94 8.23 26.46
CA SER A 105 0.42 8.63 27.76
C SER A 105 1.51 9.30 28.58
N TYR A 106 1.11 10.06 29.61
CA TYR A 106 2.02 10.71 30.55
C TYR A 106 3.07 11.60 29.86
N GLY A 107 2.66 12.37 28.86
CA GLY A 107 3.50 13.33 28.15
C GLY A 107 4.71 12.71 27.46
N SER A 108 4.63 11.43 27.08
CA SER A 108 5.61 10.80 26.20
C SER A 108 5.55 11.42 24.80
N THR A 109 6.57 11.21 23.97
CA THR A 109 6.45 11.51 22.54
C THR A 109 5.30 10.71 21.91
N CYS A 110 4.49 11.33 21.06
CA CYS A 110 3.41 10.64 20.36
C CYS A 110 3.95 9.64 19.32
N LEU A 111 3.34 8.45 19.26
CA LEU A 111 3.50 7.47 18.18
C LEU A 111 2.34 7.58 17.18
N ASP A 112 2.61 7.33 15.91
CA ASP A 112 1.59 7.15 14.88
C ASP A 112 1.29 5.65 14.74
N CYS A 113 0.25 5.17 15.45
CA CYS A 113 -0.22 3.79 15.34
C CYS A 113 -0.89 3.51 13.99
N ALA A 114 -1.55 4.52 13.41
CA ALA A 114 -2.21 4.38 12.11
C ALA A 114 -1.19 4.09 10.99
N ALA A 115 0.02 4.64 11.09
CA ALA A 115 1.12 4.34 10.16
C ALA A 115 1.50 2.85 10.11
N VAL A 116 1.23 2.09 11.18
CA VAL A 116 1.47 0.64 11.27
C VAL A 116 0.17 -0.18 11.32
N GLY A 117 -0.97 0.43 10.99
CA GLY A 117 -2.27 -0.23 10.97
C GLY A 117 -2.78 -0.68 12.34
N GLN A 118 -2.31 -0.05 13.42
CA GLN A 118 -2.72 -0.31 14.80
C GLN A 118 -3.67 0.77 15.32
N VAL A 119 -4.33 0.49 16.44
CA VAL A 119 -5.19 1.43 17.16
C VAL A 119 -4.58 1.84 18.50
N CYS A 120 -4.74 3.09 18.89
CA CYS A 120 -4.29 3.59 20.17
C CYS A 120 -5.24 3.15 21.28
N SER A 121 -4.77 2.29 22.18
CA SER A 121 -5.52 1.82 23.34
C SER A 121 -4.68 1.96 24.60
N GLY A 122 -5.20 2.69 25.59
CA GLY A 122 -4.48 2.92 26.86
C GLY A 122 -3.15 3.66 26.72
N GLY A 123 -2.96 4.42 25.63
CA GLY A 123 -1.69 5.10 25.34
C GLY A 123 -0.61 4.20 24.73
N ALA A 124 -0.98 3.01 24.25
CA ALA A 124 -0.11 2.12 23.48
C ALA A 124 -0.74 1.78 22.12
N CYS A 125 0.10 1.58 21.10
CA CYS A 125 -0.37 1.01 19.85
C CYS A 125 -0.69 -0.47 20.06
N THR A 126 -1.92 -0.85 19.76
CA THR A 126 -2.45 -2.21 19.97
C THR A 126 -3.27 -2.63 18.76
N GLY A 127 -3.44 -3.94 18.58
CA GLY A 127 -4.10 -4.46 17.39
C GLY A 127 -3.23 -4.32 16.14
N GLY A 128 -3.87 -4.34 14.97
CA GLY A 128 -3.23 -4.42 13.66
C GLY A 128 -2.98 -5.84 13.20
N THR A 129 -2.86 -6.02 11.89
CA THR A 129 -2.44 -7.29 11.30
C THR A 129 -1.04 -7.59 11.82
N PRO A 130 -0.81 -8.69 12.57
CA PRO A 130 0.51 -9.01 13.06
C PRO A 130 1.48 -9.00 11.88
N ALA A 131 2.67 -8.42 12.08
CA ALA A 131 3.68 -8.34 11.02
C ALA A 131 3.84 -9.73 10.40
N CYS A 132 3.82 -9.77 9.07
CA CYS A 132 3.95 -11.04 8.36
C CYS A 132 5.32 -11.64 8.72
N GLY A 133 5.32 -12.91 9.12
CA GLY A 133 6.54 -13.57 9.54
C GLY A 133 6.32 -15.05 9.87
N PRO A 134 7.34 -15.72 10.43
CA PRO A 134 7.32 -17.17 10.65
C PRO A 134 6.20 -17.64 11.59
N THR A 135 5.68 -16.75 12.44
CA THR A 135 4.64 -17.08 13.42
C THR A 135 3.22 -17.08 12.84
N ASN A 136 3.01 -16.47 11.67
CA ASN A 136 1.69 -16.27 11.10
C ASN A 136 1.61 -16.50 9.58
N CYS A 137 2.72 -16.84 8.91
CA CYS A 137 2.75 -17.07 7.48
C CYS A 137 3.54 -18.34 7.13
N ALA A 138 2.86 -19.32 6.53
CA ALA A 138 3.50 -20.54 6.05
C ALA A 138 4.27 -20.32 4.73
N GLY A 139 3.79 -19.41 3.89
CA GLY A 139 4.45 -18.99 2.64
C GLY A 139 5.43 -17.84 2.86
N CYS A 140 5.31 -16.75 2.11
CA CYS A 140 6.21 -15.60 2.20
C CYS A 140 5.46 -14.27 2.38
N CYS A 141 6.21 -13.20 2.65
CA CYS A 141 5.68 -11.89 2.99
C CYS A 141 5.96 -10.86 1.88
N VAL A 142 4.90 -10.20 1.41
CA VAL A 142 4.98 -8.96 0.61
C VAL A 142 4.57 -7.82 1.53
N GLY A 143 5.56 -7.13 2.12
CA GLY A 143 5.31 -6.22 3.25
C GLY A 143 4.73 -7.00 4.44
N ASN A 144 3.59 -6.54 4.98
CA ASN A 144 2.86 -7.24 6.05
C ASN A 144 1.76 -8.19 5.55
N VAL A 145 1.70 -8.47 4.25
CA VAL A 145 0.71 -9.39 3.66
C VAL A 145 1.34 -10.77 3.47
N CYS A 146 0.71 -11.79 4.05
CA CYS A 146 1.11 -13.18 3.86
C CYS A 146 0.59 -13.72 2.53
N VAL A 147 1.51 -14.16 1.68
CA VAL A 147 1.22 -14.96 0.49
C VAL A 147 1.22 -16.43 0.94
N ALA A 148 0.04 -16.93 1.31
CA ALA A 148 -0.13 -18.29 1.83
C ALA A 148 0.12 -19.37 0.76
N SER A 149 -0.12 -19.04 -0.51
CA SER A 149 0.13 -19.91 -1.66
C SER A 149 1.17 -19.23 -2.55
N PRO A 150 2.47 -19.58 -2.40
CA PRO A 150 3.54 -18.99 -3.18
C PRO A 150 3.32 -19.16 -4.69
N THR A 151 3.76 -18.17 -5.46
CA THR A 151 3.71 -18.16 -6.93
C THR A 151 5.08 -17.78 -7.49
N ASP A 152 5.28 -17.89 -8.80
CA ASP A 152 6.55 -17.51 -9.43
C ASP A 152 6.91 -16.03 -9.22
N ALA A 153 5.92 -15.14 -9.10
CA ALA A 153 6.12 -13.72 -8.81
C ALA A 153 6.23 -13.41 -7.31
N ALA A 154 5.92 -14.38 -6.43
CA ALA A 154 5.94 -14.21 -4.98
C ALA A 154 6.28 -15.56 -4.31
N CYS A 155 7.55 -15.92 -4.38
CA CYS A 155 8.08 -17.19 -3.91
C CYS A 155 8.75 -17.08 -2.54
N GLY A 156 8.52 -18.07 -1.69
CA GLY A 156 9.19 -18.19 -0.40
C GLY A 156 8.41 -19.09 0.55
N SER A 157 8.96 -19.30 1.74
CA SER A 157 8.39 -20.14 2.78
C SER A 157 8.77 -19.62 4.17
N TYR A 158 8.03 -20.06 5.18
CA TYR A 158 8.28 -19.75 6.59
C TYR A 158 8.27 -18.25 6.93
N GLY A 159 7.43 -17.47 6.24
CA GLY A 159 7.26 -16.04 6.46
C GLY A 159 8.50 -15.22 6.13
N SER A 160 9.37 -15.72 5.24
CA SER A 160 10.47 -14.94 4.67
C SER A 160 9.94 -13.89 3.68
N THR A 161 10.78 -12.94 3.29
CA THR A 161 10.44 -11.99 2.22
C THR A 161 10.24 -12.73 0.90
N CYS A 162 9.15 -12.45 0.19
CA CYS A 162 8.92 -13.07 -1.13
C CYS A 162 9.98 -12.64 -2.15
N LEU A 163 10.40 -13.61 -2.98
CA LEU A 163 11.26 -13.44 -4.14
C LEU A 163 10.42 -13.48 -5.42
N ASP A 164 10.79 -12.67 -6.42
CA ASP A 164 10.21 -12.71 -7.77
C ASP A 164 11.08 -13.60 -8.66
N CYS A 165 10.75 -14.89 -8.74
CA CYS A 165 11.46 -15.86 -9.58
C CYS A 165 11.16 -15.61 -11.07
N ALA A 166 9.95 -15.14 -11.39
CA ALA A 166 9.53 -14.85 -12.76
C ALA A 166 10.40 -13.75 -13.41
N ALA A 167 10.85 -12.77 -12.63
CA ALA A 167 11.80 -11.75 -13.08
C ALA A 167 13.14 -12.32 -13.58
N ALA A 168 13.54 -13.50 -13.08
CA ALA A 168 14.75 -14.21 -13.50
C ALA A 168 14.47 -15.38 -14.47
N GLY A 169 13.22 -15.56 -14.92
CA GLY A 169 12.82 -16.71 -15.75
C GLY A 169 12.83 -18.04 -14.99
N GLN A 170 12.75 -18.00 -13.66
CA GLN A 170 12.72 -19.14 -12.75
C GLN A 170 11.28 -19.39 -12.27
N PHE A 171 11.02 -20.55 -11.66
CA PHE A 171 9.74 -20.88 -11.04
C PHE A 171 9.91 -21.14 -9.55
N CYS A 172 8.82 -20.98 -8.81
CA CYS A 172 8.79 -21.22 -7.38
C CYS A 172 8.57 -22.70 -7.08
N ASN A 173 9.57 -23.36 -6.51
CA ASN A 173 9.44 -24.73 -6.04
C ASN A 173 9.78 -24.82 -4.55
N LEU A 174 8.83 -25.31 -3.75
CA LEU A 174 8.98 -25.48 -2.29
C LEU A 174 9.51 -24.22 -1.57
N GLY A 175 9.19 -23.03 -2.08
CA GLY A 175 9.62 -21.75 -1.50
C GLY A 175 11.04 -21.30 -1.90
N ALA A 176 11.63 -21.91 -2.93
CA ALA A 176 12.89 -21.47 -3.52
C ALA A 176 12.73 -21.18 -5.02
N CYS A 177 13.45 -20.17 -5.53
CA CYS A 177 13.57 -19.96 -6.96
C CYS A 177 14.51 -21.00 -7.55
N VAL A 178 14.00 -21.75 -8.52
CA VAL A 178 14.74 -22.78 -9.23
C VAL A 178 14.73 -22.47 -10.72
N ASN A 179 15.86 -22.69 -11.38
CA ASN A 179 15.94 -22.62 -12.84
C ASN A 179 14.96 -23.62 -13.44
N PRO A 180 14.27 -23.30 -14.56
CA PRO A 180 13.26 -24.15 -15.19
C PRO A 180 13.67 -25.64 -15.14
N GLN A 181 13.02 -26.34 -14.21
CA GLN A 181 13.26 -27.71 -13.77
C GLN A 181 11.87 -28.36 -13.69
N TRP A 182 11.36 -28.66 -14.88
CA TRP A 182 10.50 -29.79 -15.24
C TRP A 182 9.82 -30.55 -14.09
N CYS A 183 8.62 -30.19 -13.66
CA CYS A 183 7.87 -31.00 -12.69
C CYS A 183 6.59 -31.59 -13.31
N PHE A 184 6.35 -32.90 -13.10
CA PHE A 184 5.06 -33.57 -13.34
C PHE A 184 4.55 -34.15 -12.02
N GLY A 185 3.42 -33.65 -11.52
CA GLY A 185 2.93 -34.00 -10.17
C GLY A 185 3.88 -33.47 -9.09
N SER A 186 4.42 -34.37 -8.26
CA SER A 186 5.39 -34.06 -7.20
C SER A 186 6.85 -34.39 -7.55
N THR A 187 7.12 -34.78 -8.81
CA THR A 187 8.46 -35.21 -9.25
C THR A 187 9.02 -34.20 -10.21
N CYS A 188 10.24 -33.72 -9.96
CA CYS A 188 10.94 -32.78 -10.83
C CYS A 188 12.18 -33.43 -11.45
N TYR A 189 12.41 -33.20 -12.74
CA TYR A 189 13.55 -33.70 -13.51
C TYR A 189 14.60 -32.59 -13.67
N GLU A 190 15.86 -32.94 -13.44
CA GLU A 190 16.99 -32.06 -13.75
C GLU A 190 17.29 -32.10 -15.26
N ALA A 191 18.10 -31.16 -15.76
CA ALA A 191 18.79 -31.38 -17.03
C ALA A 191 19.60 -32.69 -16.89
N GLY A 192 19.26 -33.72 -17.65
CA GLY A 192 19.76 -35.09 -17.42
C GLY A 192 18.71 -36.13 -17.00
N GLY A 193 17.47 -35.73 -16.68
CA GLY A 193 16.40 -36.66 -16.26
C GLY A 193 15.55 -37.23 -17.40
N SER A 194 15.53 -36.53 -18.53
CA SER A 194 14.95 -36.95 -19.81
C SER A 194 15.98 -36.76 -20.92
N CYS A 195 16.68 -35.61 -20.93
CA CYS A 195 17.80 -35.43 -21.85
C CYS A 195 19.08 -36.13 -21.36
N ASP A 196 19.40 -37.34 -21.80
CA ASP A 196 20.66 -38.00 -21.48
C ASP A 196 21.82 -37.64 -22.45
N PHE A 197 21.55 -37.04 -23.64
CA PHE A 197 22.56 -36.63 -24.62
C PHE A 197 22.19 -35.37 -25.47
N TYR A 198 23.18 -34.72 -26.11
CA TYR A 198 22.87 -33.65 -27.07
C TYR A 198 22.16 -34.24 -28.31
N ASP A 199 21.05 -33.61 -28.76
CA ASP A 199 20.21 -34.03 -29.90
C ASP A 199 19.32 -35.27 -29.65
N ASP A 200 19.04 -35.57 -28.39
CA ASP A 200 18.05 -36.57 -27.98
C ASP A 200 16.61 -36.05 -28.13
N GLN A 201 15.67 -36.99 -28.26
CA GLN A 201 14.25 -36.69 -28.31
C GLN A 201 13.46 -37.72 -27.50
N ASP A 202 12.71 -37.29 -26.49
CA ASP A 202 11.84 -38.19 -25.72
C ASP A 202 10.39 -38.08 -26.13
N CYS A 203 9.68 -39.20 -26.22
CA CYS A 203 8.26 -39.16 -26.52
C CYS A 203 7.42 -38.60 -25.36
N PHE A 204 6.81 -37.43 -25.60
CA PHE A 204 5.84 -36.85 -24.70
C PHE A 204 4.47 -37.49 -24.86
N ASN A 205 4.03 -37.62 -26.12
CA ASN A 205 2.83 -38.32 -26.51
C ASN A 205 2.96 -38.81 -27.95
N ARG A 206 1.87 -39.34 -28.52
CA ARG A 206 1.91 -39.97 -29.84
C ARG A 206 2.30 -39.02 -30.98
N THR A 207 2.11 -37.71 -30.85
CA THR A 207 2.40 -36.73 -31.93
C THR A 207 3.42 -35.68 -31.54
N GLN A 208 3.98 -35.74 -30.33
CA GLN A 208 4.89 -34.74 -29.79
C GLN A 208 6.07 -35.40 -29.08
N ALA A 209 7.26 -34.90 -29.35
CA ALA A 209 8.49 -35.27 -28.68
C ALA A 209 9.07 -34.05 -27.96
N TRP A 210 9.77 -34.27 -26.85
CA TRP A 210 10.69 -33.28 -26.32
C TRP A 210 11.95 -33.30 -27.18
N TRP A 211 12.53 -32.14 -27.47
CA TRP A 211 13.81 -32.04 -28.20
C TRP A 211 14.79 -31.19 -27.41
N CYS A 212 15.96 -31.75 -27.10
CA CYS A 212 16.99 -31.03 -26.37
C CYS A 212 17.95 -30.36 -27.35
N SER A 213 17.83 -29.04 -27.41
CA SER A 213 18.50 -28.20 -28.38
C SER A 213 19.96 -27.91 -28.00
N PRO A 214 20.83 -27.65 -28.98
CA PRO A 214 22.24 -27.29 -28.74
C PRO A 214 22.45 -26.04 -27.86
N ASP A 215 21.43 -25.20 -27.70
CA ASP A 215 21.46 -24.02 -26.82
C ASP A 215 21.14 -24.35 -25.34
N GLY A 216 20.94 -25.63 -25.03
CA GLY A 216 20.69 -26.13 -23.68
C GLY A 216 19.23 -25.96 -23.23
N TYR A 217 18.34 -25.56 -24.14
CA TYR A 217 16.90 -25.51 -23.91
C TYR A 217 16.22 -26.75 -24.46
N VAL A 218 15.01 -27.01 -23.97
CA VAL A 218 14.17 -28.08 -24.50
C VAL A 218 12.89 -27.51 -25.03
N TYR A 219 12.55 -27.97 -26.22
CA TYR A 219 11.37 -27.55 -26.95
C TYR A 219 10.40 -28.72 -27.05
N LEU A 220 9.10 -28.42 -26.94
CA LEU A 220 8.10 -29.38 -27.36
C LEU A 220 8.07 -29.35 -28.89
N ASN A 221 8.51 -30.44 -29.49
CA ASN A 221 8.53 -30.62 -30.92
C ASN A 221 7.25 -31.30 -31.38
N ASP A 222 6.55 -30.65 -32.30
CA ASP A 222 5.40 -31.24 -32.97
C ASP A 222 5.94 -32.12 -34.11
N CYS A 223 5.72 -33.43 -34.02
CA CYS A 223 6.31 -34.38 -34.95
C CYS A 223 5.82 -34.17 -36.38
N ILE A 224 4.58 -33.70 -36.57
CA ILE A 224 4.03 -33.41 -37.90
C ILE A 224 4.79 -32.22 -38.52
N THR A 225 5.00 -31.18 -37.73
CA THR A 225 5.75 -29.99 -38.13
C THR A 225 7.20 -30.34 -38.46
N GLN A 226 7.85 -31.19 -37.66
CA GLN A 226 9.22 -31.64 -37.91
C GLN A 226 9.35 -32.49 -39.17
N CYS A 227 8.34 -33.29 -39.49
CA CYS A 227 8.35 -34.19 -40.64
C CYS A 227 7.93 -33.50 -41.95
N THR A 228 7.27 -32.35 -41.89
CA THR A 228 6.81 -31.59 -43.06
C THR A 228 7.91 -31.34 -44.11
N PRO A 229 9.15 -30.93 -43.76
CA PRO A 229 10.23 -30.73 -44.72
C PRO A 229 10.71 -32.00 -45.44
N THR A 230 10.42 -33.19 -44.88
CA THR A 230 10.81 -34.48 -45.47
C THR A 230 9.85 -34.94 -46.57
N GLY A 231 8.70 -34.27 -46.73
CA GLY A 231 7.64 -34.66 -47.66
C GLY A 231 6.79 -35.85 -47.18
N MET A 232 6.98 -36.27 -45.93
CA MET A 232 6.19 -37.34 -45.29
C MET A 232 4.91 -36.78 -44.66
N PRO A 233 3.72 -37.26 -45.05
CA PRO A 233 2.45 -36.71 -44.60
C PRO A 233 1.95 -37.26 -43.25
N TYR A 234 2.66 -38.21 -42.62
CA TYR A 234 2.31 -38.72 -41.30
C TYR A 234 3.50 -38.64 -40.36
N ALA A 235 3.25 -38.38 -39.09
CA ALA A 235 4.25 -38.40 -38.05
C ALA A 235 3.74 -39.00 -36.74
N CYS A 236 4.66 -39.56 -35.97
CA CYS A 236 4.41 -40.06 -34.62
C CYS A 236 5.71 -40.01 -33.83
N CYS A 237 5.60 -39.94 -32.51
CA CYS A 237 6.76 -40.21 -31.68
C CYS A 237 6.87 -41.72 -31.38
N GLY A 238 8.08 -42.26 -31.51
CA GLY A 238 8.41 -43.61 -31.05
C GLY A 238 9.89 -43.90 -31.16
N TRP A 239 10.28 -45.10 -30.72
CA TRP A 239 11.66 -45.57 -30.77
C TRP A 239 12.22 -45.63 -32.21
N ASP A 240 13.28 -44.86 -32.47
CA ASP A 240 14.07 -44.90 -33.70
C ASP A 240 15.31 -45.80 -33.51
N PRO A 241 15.34 -47.01 -34.11
CA PRO A 241 16.46 -47.93 -33.95
C PRO A 241 17.76 -47.43 -34.60
N THR A 242 17.71 -46.40 -35.45
CA THR A 242 18.91 -45.80 -36.04
C THR A 242 19.62 -44.86 -35.09
N ARG A 243 18.86 -44.24 -34.18
CA ARG A 243 19.38 -43.37 -33.10
C ARG A 243 19.60 -44.15 -31.81
N GLY A 244 18.86 -45.25 -31.63
CA GLY A 244 18.85 -45.98 -30.38
C GLY A 244 18.14 -45.20 -29.28
N ASP A 245 17.14 -44.40 -29.65
CA ASP A 245 16.39 -43.52 -28.76
C ASP A 245 15.00 -43.22 -29.36
N ASP A 246 14.13 -42.58 -28.59
CA ASP A 246 12.88 -42.01 -29.07
C ASP A 246 13.14 -40.88 -30.09
N ALA A 247 12.21 -40.73 -31.04
CA ALA A 247 12.26 -39.64 -32.02
C ALA A 247 10.89 -39.44 -32.68
N CYS A 248 10.71 -38.29 -33.31
CA CYS A 248 9.66 -38.14 -34.30
C CYS A 248 9.97 -38.95 -35.56
N LEU A 249 9.15 -39.96 -35.81
CA LEU A 249 9.19 -40.85 -36.96
C LEU A 249 8.36 -40.25 -38.10
N CYS A 250 9.02 -39.95 -39.23
CA CYS A 250 8.40 -39.37 -40.41
C CYS A 250 8.02 -40.45 -41.42
N CYS A 251 6.73 -40.55 -41.76
CA CYS A 251 6.17 -41.73 -42.42
C CYS A 251 5.29 -41.39 -43.62
N ALA A 252 5.40 -42.22 -44.67
CA ALA A 252 4.62 -42.09 -45.90
C ALA A 252 3.15 -42.54 -45.70
N GLU A 253 2.92 -43.41 -44.73
CA GLU A 253 1.63 -44.02 -44.41
C GLU A 253 1.30 -43.84 -42.92
N ALA A 254 0.03 -44.07 -42.56
CA ALA A 254 -0.46 -43.95 -41.18
C ALA A 254 0.12 -44.98 -40.19
N THR A 255 0.97 -45.90 -40.65
CA THR A 255 1.67 -46.87 -39.80
C THR A 255 3.10 -47.06 -40.27
N CYS A 256 4.05 -46.95 -39.34
CA CYS A 256 5.48 -47.18 -39.60
C CYS A 256 6.19 -47.62 -38.32
N GLY A 257 7.17 -48.52 -38.44
CA GLY A 257 7.94 -49.03 -37.29
C GLY A 257 7.10 -49.74 -36.21
N GLY A 258 5.85 -50.12 -36.51
CA GLY A 258 4.92 -50.70 -35.53
C GLY A 258 4.07 -49.66 -34.77
N PHE A 259 4.24 -48.37 -35.05
CA PHE A 259 3.46 -47.29 -34.46
C PHE A 259 2.33 -46.84 -35.38
N SER A 260 1.21 -46.36 -34.82
CA SER A 260 0.16 -45.68 -35.60
C SER A 260 0.36 -44.18 -35.53
N CYS A 261 0.46 -43.55 -36.70
CA CYS A 261 0.94 -42.20 -36.91
C CYS A 261 -0.14 -41.34 -37.55
N HIS A 262 -0.07 -40.05 -37.27
CA HIS A 262 -1.15 -39.11 -37.58
C HIS A 262 -0.67 -38.04 -38.56
N PRO A 263 -1.57 -37.57 -39.44
CA PRO A 263 -1.29 -36.46 -40.33
C PRO A 263 -1.29 -35.12 -39.61
#